data_AF-A0ABD2GVW0-F1
#
_entry.id   AF-A0ABD2GVW0-F1
#
_cell.length_a   1.000
_cell.length_b   1.000
_cell.length_c   1.000
_cell.angle_alpha   90.00
_cell.angle_beta   90.00
_cell.angle_gamma   90.00
#
_symmetry.space_group_name_H-M   'P 1'
#
loop_
_entity.id
_entity.type
_entity.pdbx_description
1 polymer ?
#
loop_
_entity_poly.entity_id
_entity_poly.type
_entity_poly.pdbx_seq_one_letter_code
_entity_poly.pdbx_strand_id
1 'polypeptide(L)'
;MTLNHPELPGCVLILHWSVEVCREGGVTPKMELLTKIPEKALKLFPSQAVGGAAEAFQSLLRVRGSEAAIEAVIMAVSLSPDT
;
A
#
# COMPACT_ATOMS: atom_id res chain seq x y z
N MET A 1 2.65 -8.90 2.95
CA MET A 1 3.84 -8.25 3.51
C MET A 1 3.40 -7.01 4.28
N THR A 2 4.04 -6.68 5.39
CA THR A 2 3.72 -5.49 6.20
C THR A 2 4.91 -4.55 6.20
N LEU A 3 4.67 -3.27 5.94
CA LEU A 3 5.65 -2.20 5.94
C LEU A 3 5.27 -1.21 7.05
N ASN A 4 6.22 -0.93 7.93
CA ASN A 4 6.03 -0.02 9.05
C ASN A 4 6.96 1.17 8.86
N HIS A 5 6.44 2.37 9.07
CA HIS A 5 7.28 3.56 9.05
C HIS A 5 8.15 3.59 10.33
N PRO A 6 9.47 3.82 10.23
CA PRO A 6 10.38 3.76 11.38
C PRO A 6 10.03 4.77 12.48
N GLU A 7 9.57 5.96 12.10
CA GLU A 7 9.25 7.05 13.04
C GLU A 7 7.75 7.13 13.41
N LEU A 8 6.89 6.43 12.66
CA LEU A 8 5.43 6.49 12.82
C LEU A 8 4.90 5.07 13.02
N PRO A 9 5.12 4.46 14.20
CA PRO A 9 4.78 3.05 14.45
C PRO A 9 3.28 2.74 14.38
N GLY A 10 2.43 3.77 14.38
CA GLY A 10 1.00 3.64 14.16
C GLY A 10 0.60 3.53 12.69
N CYS A 11 1.44 4.00 11.76
CA CYS A 11 1.18 4.00 10.33
C CYS A 11 1.74 2.72 9.71
N VAL A 12 0.83 1.88 9.21
CA VAL A 12 1.17 0.58 8.66
C VAL A 12 0.60 0.45 7.26
N LEU A 13 1.45 0.04 6.31
CA LEU A 13 1.03 -0.37 4.98
C LEU A 13 1.12 -1.89 4.86
N ILE A 14 0.13 -2.51 4.25
CA ILE A 14 0.05 -3.95 4.07
C ILE A 14 -0.10 -4.23 2.58
N LEU A 15 0.89 -4.90 2.00
CA LEU A 15 0.81 -5.47 0.66
C LEU A 15 0.12 -6.82 0.75
N HIS A 16 -1.08 -6.91 0.20
CA HIS A 16 -1.89 -8.11 0.08
C HIS A 16 -1.77 -8.66 -1.34
N TRP A 17 -1.33 -9.91 -1.47
CA TRP A 17 -1.30 -10.63 -2.73
C TRP A 17 -2.26 -11.79 -2.65
N SER A 18 -3.14 -11.90 -3.65
CA SER A 18 -4.12 -12.96 -3.76
C SER A 18 -4.17 -13.47 -5.19
N VAL A 19 -4.73 -14.66 -5.36
CA VAL A 19 -4.93 -15.26 -6.68
C VAL A 19 -6.39 -15.66 -6.77
N GLU A 20 -7.10 -15.07 -7.73
CA GLU A 20 -8.46 -15.45 -8.05
C GLU A 20 -8.44 -16.53 -9.12
N VAL A 21 -9.11 -17.64 -8.84
CA VAL A 21 -9.29 -18.74 -9.78
C VAL A 21 -10.77 -18.81 -10.14
N CYS A 22 -11.08 -18.64 -11.41
CA CYS A 22 -12.45 -18.76 -11.91
C CYS A 22 -12.78 -20.22 -12.28
N ARG A 23 -14.08 -20.53 -12.36
CA ARG A 23 -14.55 -21.90 -12.62
C ARG A 23 -14.16 -22.39 -14.02
N GLU A 24 -13.92 -21.45 -14.93
CA GLU A 24 -13.48 -21.68 -16.30
C GLU A 24 -11.97 -21.94 -16.40
N GLY A 25 -11.25 -21.93 -15.27
CA GLY A 25 -9.81 -22.20 -15.20
C GLY A 25 -8.92 -20.97 -15.39
N GLY A 26 -9.50 -19.78 -15.50
CA GLY A 26 -8.76 -18.51 -15.50
C GLY A 26 -8.14 -18.23 -14.14
N VAL A 27 -6.89 -17.77 -14.15
CA VAL A 27 -6.11 -17.45 -12.94
C VAL A 27 -5.68 -15.98 -13.04
N THR A 28 -6.14 -15.16 -12.10
CA THR A 28 -5.83 -13.73 -12.06
C THR A 28 -5.13 -13.39 -10.75
N PRO A 29 -3.82 -13.06 -10.76
CA PRO A 29 -3.16 -12.55 -9.57
C PRO A 29 -3.65 -11.12 -9.30
N LYS A 30 -3.97 -10.83 -8.04
CA LYS A 30 -4.31 -9.50 -7.56
C LYS A 30 -3.30 -9.06 -6.52
N MET A 31 -2.95 -7.78 -6.57
CA MET A 31 -2.09 -7.17 -5.59
C MET A 31 -2.68 -5.85 -5.15
N GLU A 32 -2.81 -5.69 -3.84
CA GLU A 32 -3.53 -4.59 -3.20
C GLU A 32 -2.65 -3.99 -2.11
N LEU A 33 -2.72 -2.67 -1.97
CA LEU A 33 -2.09 -1.95 -0.87
C LEU A 33 -3.18 -1.51 0.10
N LEU A 34 -3.12 -2.03 1.32
CA LEU A 34 -4.03 -1.69 2.40
C LEU A 34 -3.32 -0.76 3.38
N THR A 35 -3.99 0.31 3.77
CA THR A 35 -3.47 1.27 4.75
C THR A 35 -4.16 1.05 6.08
N LYS A 36 -3.39 0.89 7.15
CA LYS A 36 -3.90 0.91 8.53
C LYS A 36 -3.38 2.16 9.22
N ILE A 37 -4.32 2.92 9.77
CA ILE A 37 -4.08 4.26 10.28
C ILE A 37 -4.55 4.32 11.72
N PRO A 38 -3.81 4.97 12.62
CA PRO A 38 -4.24 5.11 14.00
C PRO A 38 -5.57 5.85 14.09
N GLU A 39 -6.51 5.34 14.87
CA GLU A 39 -7.80 6.00 15.12
C GLU A 39 -7.63 7.43 15.64
N LYS A 40 -6.58 7.69 16.43
CA LYS A 40 -6.24 9.03 16.90
C LYS A 40 -5.95 9.99 15.75
N ALA A 41 -5.24 9.53 14.71
CA ALA A 41 -4.95 10.34 13.53
C ALA A 41 -6.23 10.60 12.71
N LEU A 42 -7.11 9.61 12.57
CA LEU A 42 -8.41 9.78 11.91
C LEU A 42 -9.28 10.85 12.58
N LYS A 43 -9.22 10.97 13.91
CA LYS A 43 -9.93 12.03 14.67
C LYS A 43 -9.35 13.42 14.45
N LEU A 44 -8.04 13.52 14.23
CA LEU A 44 -7.33 14.78 14.00
C LEU A 44 -7.48 15.27 12.55
N PHE A 45 -7.66 14.35 11.61
CA PHE A 45 -7.75 14.63 10.17
C PHE A 45 -9.05 14.09 9.57
N PRO A 46 -10.23 14.55 10.03
CA PRO A 46 -11.52 13.98 9.66
C PRO A 46 -11.88 14.16 8.18
N SER A 47 -11.33 15.17 7.51
CA SER A 47 -11.55 15.46 6.09
C SER A 47 -10.44 14.99 5.17
N GLN A 48 -9.28 14.63 5.73
CA GLN A 48 -8.19 14.01 4.98
C GLN A 48 -8.46 12.51 4.99
N ALA A 49 -9.38 12.10 4.12
CA ALA A 49 -9.50 10.69 3.77
C ALA A 49 -8.10 10.24 3.35
N VAL A 50 -7.59 9.23 4.03
CA VAL A 50 -6.31 8.62 3.67
C VAL A 50 -6.51 7.68 2.49
N GLY A 51 -7.20 8.20 1.48
CA GLY A 51 -7.43 7.61 0.18
C GLY A 51 -6.38 8.13 -0.78
N GLY A 52 -6.04 7.32 -1.78
CA GLY A 52 -5.06 7.64 -2.79
C GLY A 52 -3.86 6.70 -2.79
N ALA A 53 -3.48 6.12 -1.64
CA ALA A 53 -2.34 5.21 -1.59
C ALA A 53 -2.62 3.91 -2.38
N ALA A 54 -3.83 3.35 -2.24
CA ALA A 54 -4.24 2.17 -2.98
C ALA A 54 -4.34 2.45 -4.48
N GLU A 55 -4.92 3.59 -4.87
CA GLU A 55 -5.09 4.02 -6.26
C GLU A 55 -3.75 4.36 -6.93
N ALA A 56 -2.84 5.02 -6.21
CA ALA A 56 -1.49 5.29 -6.66
C ALA A 56 -0.72 3.98 -6.84
N PHE A 57 -0.88 3.02 -5.92
CA PHE A 57 -0.26 1.71 -6.06
C PHE A 57 -0.78 0.95 -7.29
N GLN A 58 -2.08 0.98 -7.58
CA GLN A 58 -2.62 0.39 -8.82
C GLN A 58 -2.03 1.07 -10.06
N SER A 59 -1.82 2.39 -10.02
CA SER A 59 -1.16 3.12 -11.09
C SER A 59 0.30 2.68 -11.27
N LEU A 60 1.04 2.50 -10.17
CA LEU A 60 2.41 1.97 -10.18
C LEU A 60 2.46 0.55 -10.74
N LEU A 61 1.55 -0.34 -10.33
CA LEU A 61 1.46 -1.70 -10.88
C LEU A 61 1.27 -1.67 -12.40
N ARG A 62 0.40 -0.79 -12.90
CA ARG A 62 0.12 -0.66 -14.33
C ARG A 62 1.28 -0.07 -15.13
N VAL A 63 2.02 0.87 -14.55
CA VAL A 63 3.08 1.63 -15.26
C VAL A 63 4.46 0.99 -15.10
N ARG A 64 4.75 0.34 -13.96
CA ARG A 64 6.07 -0.17 -13.59
C ARG A 64 6.11 -1.69 -13.40
N GLY A 65 4.96 -2.35 -13.30
CA GLY A 65 4.89 -3.77 -12.96
C GLY A 65 5.08 -4.04 -11.47
N SER A 66 4.94 -5.30 -11.08
CA SER A 66 4.86 -5.74 -9.68
C SER A 66 6.08 -5.41 -8.83
N GLU A 67 7.28 -5.76 -9.32
CA GLU A 67 8.53 -5.62 -8.55
C GLU A 67 8.86 -4.15 -8.28
N ALA A 68 8.91 -3.34 -9.34
CA ALA A 68 9.20 -1.92 -9.22
C ALA A 68 8.11 -1.14 -8.47
N ALA A 69 6.84 -1.57 -8.53
CA ALA A 69 5.79 -0.98 -7.71
C ALA A 69 5.99 -1.27 -6.22
N ILE A 70 6.38 -2.50 -5.85
CA ILE A 70 6.67 -2.86 -4.45
C ILE A 70 7.90 -2.10 -3.95
N GLU A 71 8.97 -2.04 -4.75
CA GLU A 71 10.18 -1.29 -4.40
C GLU A 71 9.88 0.19 -4.16
N ALA A 72 9.07 0.82 -5.02
CA ALA A 72 8.65 2.20 -4.85
C ALA A 72 7.90 2.43 -3.53
N VAL A 73 7.03 1.52 -3.13
CA VAL A 73 6.32 1.60 -1.84
C VAL A 73 7.28 1.42 -0.66
N ILE A 74 8.21 0.46 -0.74
CA ILE A 74 9.22 0.24 0.29
C ILE A 74 10.04 1.51 0.48
N MET A 75 10.58 2.08 -0.60
CA MET A 75 11.31 3.34 -0.55
C MET A 75 10.47 4.45 0.07
N ALA A 76 9.22 4.63 -0.37
CA ALA A 76 8.34 5.68 0.15
C ALA A 76 8.09 5.57 1.67
N VAL A 77 8.04 4.36 2.23
CA VAL A 77 7.83 4.13 3.69
C VAL A 77 9.14 4.16 4.47
N SER A 78 10.25 3.79 3.83
CA SER A 78 11.58 3.70 4.44
C SER A 78 12.39 5.00 4.35
N LEU A 79 11.93 6.01 3.61
CA LEU A 79 12.57 7.33 3.58
C LEU A 79 12.56 7.95 4.97
N SER A 80 13.71 7.94 5.65
CA SER A 80 14.04 8.99 6.61
C SER A 80 14.24 10.29 5.82
N PRO A 81 13.77 11.44 6.31
CA PRO A 81 14.16 12.71 5.71
C PRO A 81 15.69 12.81 5.84
N ASP A 82 16.40 12.81 4.71
CA ASP A 82 17.78 13.24 4.69
C ASP A 82 17.79 14.75 5.02
N THR A 83 17.99 15.04 6.31
CA THR A 83 18.36 16.34 6.91
C THR A 83 17.33 17.47 6.91
#